data_AF-A0ABD6D509-F1
#
_entry.id   AF-A0ABD6D509-F1
#
_cell.length_a   1.000
_cell.length_b   1.000
_cell.length_c   1.000
_cell.angle_alpha   90.00
_cell.angle_beta   90.00
_cell.angle_gamma   90.00
#
_symmetry.space_group_name_H-M   'P 1'
#
loop_
_entity.id
_entity.type
_entity.pdbx_description
1 polymer ?
#
loop_
_entity_poly.entity_id
_entity_poly.type
_entity_poly.pdbx_seq_one_letter_code
_entity_poly.pdbx_strand_id
1 'polypeptide(L)'
;MPSQCPRCEGPRFTVEVPAELTTYTDGSALDCCPRCLSVAPVDSAIIDPEPSFETVIRRFPTGTEGVALFLLLDKLDSLALNRSEIESLVDRLESNGVDLFLTLDRLLDAPDIQPSYDLARRRDQLEALLD
;
A
#
# COMPACT_ATOMS: atom_id res chain seq x y z
N MET A 1 -2.33 18.19 10.16
CA MET A 1 -2.86 16.91 9.64
C MET A 1 -3.24 16.07 10.84
N PRO A 2 -4.40 15.38 10.86
CA PRO A 2 -4.73 14.53 11.98
C PRO A 2 -3.63 13.46 12.10
N SER A 3 -3.03 13.35 13.28
CA SER A 3 -2.02 12.31 13.60
C SER A 3 -2.63 10.89 13.65
N GLN A 4 -3.92 10.78 13.38
CA GLN A 4 -4.73 9.59 13.52
C GLN A 4 -5.55 9.34 12.25
N CYS A 5 -5.69 8.07 11.90
CA CYS A 5 -6.48 7.63 10.77
C CYS A 5 -7.97 7.94 10.97
N PRO A 6 -8.64 8.62 10.02
CA PRO A 6 -10.07 8.93 10.13
C PRO A 6 -10.95 7.68 10.03
N ARG A 7 -10.41 6.53 9.61
CA ARG A 7 -11.16 5.27 9.48
C ARG A 7 -11.07 4.35 10.69
N CYS A 8 -9.91 4.30 11.35
CA CYS A 8 -9.65 3.33 12.43
C CYS A 8 -8.93 3.93 13.65
N GLU A 9 -8.74 5.25 13.68
CA GLU A 9 -8.07 6.01 14.76
C GLU A 9 -6.62 5.59 15.05
N GLY A 10 -6.05 4.73 14.20
CA GLY A 10 -4.67 4.23 14.31
C GLY A 10 -3.64 5.30 13.93
N PRO A 11 -2.36 5.08 14.27
CA PRO A 11 -1.28 5.96 13.85
C PRO A 11 -1.19 6.00 12.32
N ARG A 12 -0.66 7.09 11.78
CA ARG A 12 -0.30 7.20 10.37
C ARG A 12 1.13 7.69 10.25
N PHE A 13 1.72 7.43 9.09
CA PHE A 13 3.04 7.95 8.73
C PHE A 13 3.03 8.32 7.25
N THR A 14 3.91 9.25 6.89
CA THR A 14 4.03 9.74 5.51
C THR A 14 5.28 9.17 4.84
N VAL A 15 5.14 8.88 3.56
CA VAL A 15 6.25 8.44 2.69
C VAL A 15 6.29 9.34 1.47
N GLU A 16 7.50 9.75 1.08
CA GLU A 16 7.70 10.43 -0.21
C GLU A 16 7.42 9.46 -1.35
N VAL A 17 6.78 9.93 -2.42
CA VAL A 17 6.56 9.15 -3.64
C VAL A 17 7.82 9.25 -4.51
N PRO A 18 8.55 8.14 -4.74
CA PRO A 18 9.69 8.15 -5.67
C PRO A 18 9.27 8.59 -7.06
N ALA A 19 10.16 9.29 -7.78
CA ALA A 19 9.88 9.84 -9.10
C ALA A 19 9.31 8.81 -10.09
N GLU A 20 9.76 7.56 -9.99
CA GLU A 20 9.31 6.44 -10.83
C GLU A 20 7.89 5.93 -10.54
N LEU A 21 7.29 6.33 -9.42
CA LEU A 21 5.93 5.95 -9.02
C LEU A 21 4.91 7.10 -9.14
N THR A 22 5.36 8.28 -9.55
CA THR A 22 4.49 9.48 -9.71
C THR A 22 3.38 9.30 -10.74
N THR A 23 3.46 8.31 -11.63
CA THR A 23 2.38 8.01 -12.58
C THR A 23 1.17 7.33 -11.95
N TYR A 24 1.30 6.78 -10.73
CA TYR A 24 0.24 6.02 -10.06
C TYR A 24 -0.54 6.86 -9.03
N THR A 25 -0.13 8.11 -8.81
CA THR A 25 -0.68 8.98 -7.77
C THR A 25 -0.50 10.44 -8.16
N ASP A 26 -1.48 11.27 -7.83
CA ASP A 26 -1.41 12.72 -8.10
C ASP A 26 -0.65 13.49 -7.00
N GLY A 27 -0.29 12.84 -5.88
CA GLY A 27 0.38 13.47 -4.75
C GLY A 27 1.89 13.23 -4.72
N SER A 28 2.65 14.20 -4.20
CA SER A 28 4.11 14.04 -4.00
C SER A 28 4.49 13.13 -2.83
N ALA A 29 3.53 12.79 -1.98
CA ALA A 29 3.69 11.89 -0.84
C ALA A 29 2.42 11.07 -0.61
N LEU A 30 2.56 9.97 0.13
CA LEU A 30 1.44 9.17 0.61
C LEU A 30 1.36 9.27 2.12
N ASP A 31 0.16 9.47 2.63
CA ASP A 31 -0.18 9.29 4.02
C ASP A 31 -0.73 7.86 4.19
N CYS A 32 -0.08 7.03 5.01
CA CYS A 32 -0.34 5.60 5.12
C CYS A 32 -0.78 5.20 6.53
N CYS A 33 -1.80 4.34 6.63
CA CYS A 33 -2.19 3.70 7.89
C CYS A 33 -1.72 2.24 7.92
N PRO A 34 -0.83 1.84 8.84
CA PRO A 34 -0.39 0.45 8.96
C PRO A 34 -1.49 -0.48 9.46
N ARG A 35 -2.54 0.06 10.10
CA ARG A 35 -3.62 -0.74 10.69
C ARG A 35 -4.69 -1.13 9.67
N CYS A 36 -5.27 -0.15 8.99
CA CYS A 36 -6.37 -0.39 8.04
C CYS A 36 -5.95 -0.34 6.58
N LEU A 37 -4.65 -0.16 6.32
CA LEU A 37 -4.05 -0.11 4.98
C LEU A 37 -4.62 0.97 4.07
N SER A 38 -5.39 1.93 4.61
CA SER A 38 -5.85 3.08 3.85
C SER A 38 -4.66 3.97 3.51
N VAL A 39 -4.57 4.35 2.25
CA VAL A 39 -3.56 5.26 1.72
C VAL A 39 -4.28 6.50 1.21
N ALA A 40 -3.63 7.67 1.31
CA ALA A 40 -4.15 8.89 0.74
C ALA A 40 -2.99 9.68 0.09
N PRO A 41 -3.13 10.13 -1.16
CA PRO A 41 -2.17 11.04 -1.76
C PRO A 41 -2.24 12.39 -1.05
N VAL A 42 -1.07 12.96 -0.74
CA VAL A 42 -0.96 14.26 -0.08
C VAL A 42 0.14 15.09 -0.74
N ASP A 43 -0.14 16.38 -0.95
CA ASP A 43 0.84 17.35 -1.41
C ASP A 43 1.48 18.08 -0.23
N SER A 44 2.77 18.40 -0.36
CA SER A 44 3.48 19.25 0.61
C SER A 44 3.42 18.73 2.06
N ALA A 45 3.36 17.41 2.25
CA ALA A 45 3.37 16.79 3.56
C ALA A 45 4.76 16.92 4.22
N ILE A 46 4.77 17.00 5.55
CA ILE A 46 5.99 16.74 6.32
C ILE A 46 6.26 15.25 6.17
N ILE A 47 7.31 14.90 5.44
CA ILE A 47 7.75 13.52 5.24
C ILE A 47 8.40 13.02 6.53
N ASP A 48 7.99 11.83 6.98
CA ASP A 48 8.67 11.18 8.09
C ASP A 48 10.11 10.81 7.67
N PRO A 49 11.15 11.26 8.40
CA PRO A 49 12.53 11.02 8.01
C PRO A 49 12.91 9.53 8.06
N GLU A 50 12.20 8.75 8.88
CA GLU A 50 12.32 7.30 9.00
C GLU A 50 10.92 6.69 8.91
N PRO A 51 10.40 6.45 7.70
CA PRO A 51 9.07 5.92 7.53
C PRO A 51 8.94 4.53 8.14
N SER A 52 7.91 4.35 8.94
CA SER A 52 7.75 3.19 9.82
C SER A 52 7.14 1.98 9.10
N PHE A 53 7.68 1.58 7.95
CA PHE A 53 7.20 0.42 7.17
C PHE A 53 7.07 -0.86 8.00
N GLU A 54 8.02 -1.13 8.89
CA GLU A 54 8.03 -2.31 9.76
C GLU A 54 6.86 -2.35 10.77
N THR A 55 6.19 -1.22 11.00
CA THR A 55 5.00 -1.16 11.86
C THR A 55 3.75 -1.74 11.22
N VAL A 56 3.76 -1.96 9.90
CA VAL A 56 2.68 -2.70 9.21
C VAL A 56 2.79 -4.18 9.57
N ILE A 57 3.87 -4.82 9.14
CA ILE A 57 4.28 -6.18 9.50
C ILE A 57 5.80 -6.26 9.48
N ARG A 58 6.40 -7.19 10.25
CA ARG A 58 7.86 -7.33 10.39
C ARG A 58 8.63 -7.51 9.05
N ARG A 59 7.98 -8.00 8.00
CA ARG A 59 8.57 -8.26 6.68
C ARG A 59 7.92 -7.41 5.59
N PHE A 60 7.38 -6.24 5.95
CA PHE A 60 6.82 -5.33 4.96
C PHE A 60 7.97 -4.77 4.10
N PRO A 61 7.80 -4.68 2.76
CA PRO A 61 8.79 -4.06 1.88
C PRO A 61 9.09 -2.62 2.31
N THR A 62 10.34 -2.20 2.14
CA THR A 62 10.81 -0.85 2.52
C THR A 62 11.28 -0.07 1.30
N GLY A 63 11.49 1.23 1.44
CA GLY A 63 11.96 2.09 0.35
C GLY A 63 10.94 2.14 -0.79
N THR A 64 11.40 2.17 -2.05
CA THR A 64 10.49 2.27 -3.20
C THR A 64 9.46 1.16 -3.24
N GLU A 65 9.85 -0.09 -2.98
CA GLU A 65 8.92 -1.22 -3.07
C GLU A 65 7.87 -1.19 -1.95
N GLY A 66 8.20 -0.61 -0.79
CA GLY A 66 7.22 -0.30 0.24
C GLY A 66 6.18 0.73 -0.23
N VAL A 67 6.63 1.78 -0.93
CA VAL A 67 5.73 2.79 -1.52
C VAL A 67 4.88 2.18 -2.65
N ALA A 68 5.48 1.36 -3.53
CA ALA A 68 4.78 0.66 -4.60
C ALA A 68 3.69 -0.27 -4.05
N LEU A 69 3.97 -1.00 -2.96
CA LEU A 69 2.99 -1.84 -2.30
C LEU A 69 1.84 -1.02 -1.70
N PHE A 70 2.10 0.15 -1.09
CA PHE A 70 1.03 1.03 -0.63
C PHE A 70 0.16 1.55 -1.78
N LEU A 71 0.76 1.94 -2.90
CA LEU A 71 0.01 2.31 -4.10
C LEU A 71 -0.84 1.16 -4.61
N LEU A 72 -0.30 -0.06 -4.67
CA LEU A 72 -1.06 -1.23 -5.06
C LEU A 72 -2.27 -1.46 -4.11
N LEU A 73 -2.05 -1.38 -2.80
CA LEU A 73 -3.11 -1.51 -1.80
C LEU A 73 -4.20 -0.44 -1.96
N ASP A 74 -3.85 0.78 -2.33
CA ASP A 74 -4.83 1.83 -2.66
C ASP A 74 -5.67 1.46 -3.89
N LYS A 75 -5.00 1.01 -4.96
CA LYS A 75 -5.65 0.67 -6.23
C LYS A 75 -6.56 -0.56 -6.14
N LEU A 76 -6.22 -1.51 -5.26
CA LEU A 76 -6.99 -2.74 -5.04
C LEU A 76 -8.39 -2.49 -4.47
N ASP A 77 -8.63 -1.36 -3.78
CA ASP A 77 -9.98 -0.99 -3.32
C ASP A 77 -10.97 -0.94 -4.51
N SER A 78 -10.47 -0.51 -5.68
CA SER A 78 -11.22 -0.47 -6.94
C SER A 78 -10.48 -1.14 -8.10
N LEU A 79 -10.24 -2.46 -7.98
CA LEU A 79 -9.55 -3.28 -8.99
C LEU A 79 -10.03 -3.06 -10.43
N ALA A 80 -11.34 -2.98 -10.65
CA ALA A 80 -11.90 -2.83 -12.00
C ALA A 80 -11.52 -1.50 -12.69
N LEU A 81 -11.32 -0.42 -11.93
CA LEU A 81 -10.94 0.88 -12.48
C LEU A 81 -9.44 1.01 -12.68
N ASN A 82 -8.64 0.27 -11.90
CA ASN A 82 -7.20 0.45 -11.82
C ASN A 82 -6.41 -0.72 -12.44
N ARG A 83 -7.05 -1.55 -13.28
CA ARG A 83 -6.49 -2.82 -13.75
C ARG A 83 -5.07 -2.69 -14.31
N SER A 84 -4.84 -1.78 -15.26
CA SER A 84 -3.53 -1.62 -15.92
C SER A 84 -2.44 -1.13 -14.96
N GLU A 85 -2.81 -0.27 -14.00
CA GLU A 85 -1.88 0.22 -12.99
C GLU A 85 -1.53 -0.88 -11.99
N ILE A 86 -2.51 -1.70 -11.61
CA ILE A 86 -2.33 -2.87 -10.75
C ILE A 86 -1.35 -3.86 -11.39
N GLU A 87 -1.57 -4.25 -12.64
CA GLU A 87 -0.67 -5.15 -13.37
C GLU A 87 0.76 -4.60 -13.41
N SER A 88 0.92 -3.31 -13.72
CA SER A 88 2.24 -2.65 -13.78
C SER A 88 2.95 -2.62 -12.41
N LEU A 89 2.21 -2.39 -11.33
CA LEU A 89 2.74 -2.40 -9.96
C LEU A 89 3.11 -3.81 -9.49
N VAL A 90 2.29 -4.81 -9.83
CA VAL A 90 2.56 -6.22 -9.56
C VAL A 90 3.86 -6.65 -10.24
N ASP A 91 3.97 -6.41 -11.55
CA ASP A 91 5.16 -6.75 -12.33
C ASP A 91 6.42 -6.12 -11.74
N ARG A 92 6.33 -4.86 -11.31
CA ARG A 92 7.44 -4.17 -10.66
C ARG A 92 7.83 -4.83 -9.34
N LEU A 93 6.86 -5.07 -8.45
CA LEU A 93 7.12 -5.63 -7.12
C LEU A 93 7.78 -7.01 -7.22
N GLU A 94 7.23 -7.88 -8.05
CA GLU A 94 7.76 -9.23 -8.28
C GLU A 94 9.16 -9.19 -8.92
N SER A 95 9.37 -8.32 -9.92
CA SER A 95 10.68 -8.15 -10.57
C SER A 95 11.76 -7.63 -9.61
N ASN A 96 11.38 -6.95 -8.54
CA ASN A 96 12.28 -6.47 -7.48
C ASN A 96 12.34 -7.42 -6.27
N GLY A 97 11.77 -8.63 -6.38
CA GLY A 97 11.88 -9.70 -5.38
C GLY A 97 10.88 -9.61 -4.23
N VAL A 98 9.83 -8.80 -4.37
CA VAL A 98 8.68 -8.82 -3.45
C VAL A 98 7.70 -9.89 -3.91
N ASP A 99 7.62 -10.98 -3.17
CA ASP A 99 6.55 -11.99 -3.31
C ASP A 99 5.23 -11.37 -2.84
N LEU A 100 4.42 -10.92 -3.79
CA LEU A 100 3.22 -10.13 -3.54
C LEU A 100 2.16 -10.96 -2.83
N PHE A 101 1.85 -12.15 -3.33
CA PHE A 101 0.81 -12.99 -2.76
C PHE A 101 1.16 -13.42 -1.34
N LEU A 102 2.42 -13.80 -1.09
CA LEU A 102 2.87 -14.09 0.28
C LEU A 102 2.81 -12.86 1.19
N THR A 103 3.05 -11.67 0.64
CA THR A 103 2.93 -10.42 1.41
C THR A 103 1.47 -10.10 1.74
N LEU A 104 0.55 -10.25 0.80
CA LEU A 104 -0.89 -10.10 1.03
C LEU A 104 -1.42 -11.12 2.05
N ASP A 105 -1.00 -12.39 1.95
CA ASP A 105 -1.37 -13.44 2.91
C ASP A 105 -0.89 -13.08 4.32
N ARG A 106 0.34 -12.57 4.47
CA ARG A 106 0.85 -12.09 5.77
C ARG A 106 0.07 -10.89 6.32
N LEU A 107 -0.42 -10.00 5.46
CA LEU A 107 -1.25 -8.87 5.88
C LEU A 107 -2.62 -9.38 6.37
N LEU A 108 -3.20 -10.38 5.70
CA LEU A 108 -4.47 -11.00 6.08
C LEU A 108 -4.37 -11.80 7.39
N ASP A 109 -3.23 -12.45 7.63
CA ASP A 109 -2.98 -13.24 8.85
C ASP A 109 -2.58 -12.38 10.07
N ALA A 110 -2.26 -11.09 9.86
CA ALA A 110 -1.81 -10.21 10.94
C ALA A 110 -3.00 -9.75 11.82
N PRO A 111 -3.02 -10.07 13.13
CA PRO A 111 -4.18 -9.80 13.99
C PRO A 111 -4.45 -8.32 14.24
N ASP A 112 -3.41 -7.49 14.11
CA ASP A 112 -3.50 -6.05 14.34
C ASP A 112 -3.94 -5.28 13.08
N ILE A 113 -3.98 -5.95 11.92
CA ILE A 113 -4.38 -5.37 10.63
C ILE A 113 -5.87 -5.62 10.39
N GLN A 114 -6.58 -4.53 10.05
CA GLN A 114 -8.02 -4.52 9.78
C GLN A 114 -8.28 -3.69 8.53
N PRO A 115 -8.08 -4.26 7.33
CA PRO A 115 -8.14 -3.52 6.07
C PRO A 115 -9.49 -2.79 5.91
N SER A 116 -9.47 -1.58 5.37
CA SER A 116 -10.70 -0.79 5.21
C SER A 116 -11.66 -1.31 4.13
N TYR A 117 -11.25 -2.33 3.39
CA TYR A 117 -12.01 -3.05 2.36
C TYR A 117 -11.72 -4.56 2.47
N ASP A 118 -12.48 -5.39 1.74
CA ASP A 118 -12.32 -6.84 1.74
C ASP A 118 -11.05 -7.28 0.99
N LEU A 119 -9.90 -7.18 1.66
CA LEU A 119 -8.59 -7.50 1.09
C LEU A 119 -8.49 -8.97 0.65
N ALA A 120 -9.11 -9.89 1.39
CA ALA A 120 -9.12 -11.31 1.05
C ALA A 120 -9.77 -11.53 -0.32
N ARG A 121 -10.95 -10.94 -0.53
CA ARG A 121 -11.62 -10.99 -1.83
C ARG A 121 -10.81 -10.31 -2.93
N ARG A 122 -10.13 -9.20 -2.65
CA ARG A 122 -9.29 -8.50 -3.66
C ARG A 122 -8.05 -9.31 -4.04
N ARG A 123 -7.43 -10.00 -3.08
CA ARG A 123 -6.33 -10.94 -3.32
C ARG A 123 -6.76 -12.06 -4.27
N ASP A 124 -7.89 -12.71 -4.02
CA ASP A 124 -8.38 -13.79 -4.90
C ASP A 124 -8.74 -13.29 -6.31
N GLN A 125 -9.31 -12.09 -6.40
CA GLN A 125 -9.59 -11.44 -7.69
C GLN A 125 -8.33 -11.07 -8.45
N LEU A 126 -7.27 -10.67 -7.74
CA LEU A 126 -5.96 -10.36 -8.32
C LEU A 126 -5.29 -11.64 -8.85
N GLU A 127 -5.34 -12.74 -8.10
CA GLU A 127 -4.83 -14.04 -8.55
C GLU A 127 -5.51 -14.47 -9.85
N ALA A 128 -6.84 -14.46 -9.88
CA ALA A 128 -7.62 -14.78 -11.07
C ALA A 128 -7.43 -13.79 -12.25
N LEU A 129 -6.88 -12.59 -12.00
CA LEU A 129 -6.58 -11.60 -13.04
C LEU A 129 -5.25 -11.89 -13.74
N LEU A 130 -4.29 -12.43 -12.99
CA LEU A 130 -2.92 -12.67 -13.43
C LEU A 130 -2.71 -14.06 -14.05
N ASP A 131 -3.63 -15.00 -13.76
CA ASP A 131 -3.74 -16.31 -14.42
C ASP A 131 -4.26 -16.22 -15.88
#